data_AF-A0A0M3JAW5-F1
#
_entry.id   AF-A0A0M3JAW5-F1
#
_cell.length_a   1.000
_cell.length_b   1.000
_cell.length_c   1.000
_cell.angle_alpha   90.00
_cell.angle_beta   90.00
_cell.angle_gamma   90.00
#
_symmetry.space_group_name_H-M   'P 1'
#
loop_
_entity.id
_entity.type
_entity.pdbx_description
1 polymer ?
#
loop_
_entity_poly.entity_id
_entity_poly.type
_entity_poly.pdbx_seq_one_letter_code
_entity_poly.pdbx_strand_id
1 'polypeptide(L)'
;MDKEDLNQNYQIVLFSGSRSEWHSFAAASIVGYFVFGDSNGVNMQVNLYLLSRIMIGLARLSVEKKLIPEPSYRIFPWFAAILWGFVSWLSEYHQNVLQGSLRSSMNYLIRDSDNWTNFYDFLICSDK
;
A
#
# COMPACT_ATOMS: atom_id res chain seq x y z
N MET A 1 23.85 34.90 27.54
CA MET A 1 23.78 33.51 27.05
C MET A 1 23.68 32.64 28.28
N ASP A 2 22.49 32.13 28.55
CA ASP A 2 22.11 31.58 29.85
C ASP A 2 22.58 30.13 30.01
N LYS A 3 22.87 29.70 31.24
CA LYS A 3 23.42 28.35 31.51
C LYS A 3 22.42 27.23 31.24
N GLU A 4 21.12 27.55 31.18
CA GLU A 4 20.05 26.61 30.85
C GLU A 4 20.08 26.21 29.36
N ASP A 5 20.37 27.14 28.45
CA ASP A 5 20.48 26.87 27.01
C ASP A 5 21.64 25.92 26.67
N LEU A 6 22.74 26.00 27.42
CA LEU A 6 23.90 25.11 27.26
C LEU A 6 23.54 23.69 27.67
N ASN A 7 22.91 23.49 28.85
CA ASN A 7 22.52 22.17 29.34
C ASN A 7 21.52 21.48 28.40
N GLN A 8 20.59 22.24 27.84
CA GLN A 8 19.61 21.72 26.88
C GLN A 8 20.28 21.26 25.57
N ASN A 9 21.25 22.02 25.05
CA ASN A 9 22.02 21.62 23.86
C ASN A 9 22.88 20.38 24.09
N TYR A 10 23.52 20.23 25.27
CA TYR A 10 24.28 19.01 25.57
C TYR A 10 23.38 17.77 25.69
N GLN A 11 22.18 17.90 26.26
CA GLN A 11 21.21 16.80 26.33
C GLN A 11 20.74 16.32 24.95
N ILE A 12 20.47 17.25 24.04
CA ILE A 12 20.05 16.94 22.65
C ILE A 12 21.17 16.24 21.87
N VAL A 13 22.42 16.68 22.06
CA VAL A 13 23.59 16.09 21.39
C VAL A 13 23.94 14.71 21.97
N LEU A 14 23.78 14.49 23.29
CA LEU A 14 23.98 13.19 23.94
C LEU A 14 22.96 12.14 23.49
N PHE A 15 21.69 12.51 23.30
CA PHE A 15 20.65 11.59 22.81
C PHE A 15 20.82 11.22 21.32
N SER A 16 21.62 12.00 20.59
CA SER A 16 21.99 11.75 19.19
C SER A 16 23.29 10.93 19.05
N GLY A 17 23.74 10.27 20.11
CA GLY A 17 24.86 9.33 20.05
C GLY A 17 24.55 8.12 19.17
N SER A 18 25.23 8.04 18.02
CA SER A 18 25.34 6.87 17.13
C SER A 18 24.10 5.95 17.10
N ARG A 19 22.98 6.47 16.58
CA ARG A 19 21.85 5.60 16.21
C ARG A 19 22.27 4.74 15.02
N SER A 20 22.79 3.55 15.31
CA SER A 20 22.95 2.50 14.31
C SER A 20 21.60 2.26 13.63
N GLU A 21 21.51 2.58 12.33
CA GLU A 21 20.27 2.50 11.53
C GLU A 21 19.60 1.12 11.66
N TRP A 22 20.43 0.09 11.85
CA TRP A 22 20.02 -1.29 12.07
C TRP A 22 19.22 -1.52 13.36
N HIS A 23 19.48 -0.77 14.43
CA HIS A 23 18.73 -0.92 15.68
C HIS A 23 17.30 -0.42 15.52
N SER A 24 17.10 0.70 14.80
CA SER A 24 15.78 1.23 14.49
C SER A 24 14.99 0.26 13.61
N PHE A 25 15.64 -0.32 12.60
CA PHE A 25 15.04 -1.34 11.73
C PHE A 25 14.65 -2.60 12.52
N ALA A 26 15.55 -3.13 13.35
CA ALA A 26 15.28 -4.31 14.15
C ALA A 26 14.15 -4.08 15.16
N ALA A 27 14.16 -2.95 15.87
CA ALA A 27 13.11 -2.58 16.80
C ALA A 27 11.74 -2.44 16.11
N ALA A 28 11.69 -1.74 14.97
CA ALA A 28 10.46 -1.62 14.18
C ALA A 28 9.96 -2.97 13.65
N SER A 29 10.87 -3.87 13.27
CA SER A 29 10.52 -5.22 12.80
C SER A 29 9.89 -6.06 13.91
N ILE A 30 10.46 -6.02 15.12
CA ILE A 30 9.92 -6.72 16.29
C ILE A 30 8.53 -6.18 16.64
N VAL A 31 8.37 -4.86 16.71
CA VAL A 31 7.07 -4.23 16.99
C VAL A 31 6.05 -4.60 15.91
N GLY A 32 6.42 -4.55 14.64
CA GLY A 32 5.54 -4.93 13.53
C GLY A 32 5.06 -6.37 13.60
N TYR A 33 5.93 -7.31 14.01
CA TYR A 33 5.55 -8.70 14.22
C TYR A 33 4.49 -8.87 15.31
N PHE A 34 4.63 -8.20 16.44
CA PHE A 34 3.66 -8.31 17.54
C PHE A 34 2.35 -7.56 17.29
N VAL A 35 2.38 -6.43 16.57
CA VAL A 35 1.18 -5.60 16.34
C VAL A 35 0.37 -6.08 15.13
N PHE A 36 1.05 -6.48 14.05
CA PHE A 36 0.41 -6.81 12.76
C PHE A 36 0.60 -8.27 12.34
N GLY A 37 1.05 -9.13 13.26
CA GLY A 37 1.29 -10.56 13.00
C GLY A 37 0.01 -11.39 12.83
N ASP A 38 -1.11 -10.94 13.40
CA ASP A 38 -2.36 -11.68 13.31
C ASP A 38 -2.95 -11.65 11.90
N SER A 39 -3.43 -12.80 11.43
CA SER A 39 -4.01 -13.01 10.11
C SER A 39 -5.49 -12.57 10.01
N ASN A 40 -5.79 -11.38 10.54
CA ASN A 40 -7.12 -10.78 10.41
C ASN A 40 -7.21 -9.87 9.16
N GLY A 41 -8.45 -9.57 8.72
CA GLY A 41 -8.69 -8.79 7.50
C GLY A 41 -8.11 -7.36 7.53
N VAL A 42 -8.04 -6.73 8.71
CA VAL A 42 -7.50 -5.38 8.89
C VAL A 42 -5.98 -5.39 8.79
N ASN A 43 -5.31 -6.28 9.51
CA ASN A 43 -3.86 -6.48 9.45
C ASN A 43 -3.41 -6.81 8.03
N MET A 44 -4.17 -7.65 7.32
CA MET A 44 -3.90 -7.96 5.93
C MET A 44 -3.96 -6.71 5.03
N GLN A 45 -4.97 -5.84 5.19
CA GLN A 45 -5.04 -4.59 4.44
C GLN A 45 -3.87 -3.65 4.76
N VAL A 46 -3.53 -3.50 6.04
CA VAL A 46 -2.40 -2.67 6.48
C VAL A 46 -1.08 -3.19 5.92
N ASN A 47 -0.82 -4.49 6.06
CA ASN A 47 0.42 -5.12 5.59
C ASN A 47 0.58 -5.01 4.06
N LEU A 48 -0.49 -5.23 3.29
CA LEU A 48 -0.44 -5.10 1.83
C LEU A 48 -0.29 -3.63 1.38
N TYR A 49 -0.95 -2.69 2.07
CA TYR A 49 -0.76 -1.27 1.81
C TYR A 49 0.70 -0.85 2.04
N LEU A 50 1.26 -1.23 3.20
CA LEU A 50 2.63 -0.91 3.56
C LEU A 50 3.62 -1.54 2.56
N LEU A 51 3.43 -2.81 2.21
CA LEU A 51 4.23 -3.51 1.20
C LEU A 51 4.26 -2.76 -0.13
N SER A 52 3.10 -2.30 -0.62
CA SER A 52 3.02 -1.55 -1.88
C SER A 52 3.85 -0.26 -1.85
N ARG A 53 3.82 0.46 -0.71
CA ARG A 53 4.56 1.72 -0.54
C ARG A 53 6.06 1.48 -0.46
N ILE A 54 6.48 0.46 0.27
CA ILE A 54 7.89 0.06 0.37
C ILE A 54 8.42 -0.32 -1.01
N MET A 55 7.68 -1.12 -1.78
CA MET A 55 8.10 -1.52 -3.13
C MET A 55 8.26 -0.33 -4.08
N ILE A 56 7.34 0.65 -4.05
CA ILE A 56 7.49 1.89 -4.84
C ILE A 56 8.73 2.68 -4.39
N GLY A 57 8.97 2.75 -3.08
CA GLY A 57 10.16 3.40 -2.52
C GLY A 57 11.46 2.73 -2.96
N LEU A 58 11.51 1.39 -2.92
CA LEU A 58 12.65 0.59 -3.38
C LEU A 58 12.87 0.71 -4.89
N ALA A 59 11.79 0.74 -5.68
CA ALA A 59 11.88 0.99 -7.12
C ALA A 59 12.49 2.37 -7.42
N ARG A 60 12.04 3.42 -6.70
CA ARG A 60 12.61 4.77 -6.82
C ARG A 60 14.09 4.82 -6.41
N LEU A 61 14.44 4.18 -5.29
CA LEU A 61 15.81 4.09 -4.81
C LEU A 61 16.71 3.35 -5.82
N SER A 62 16.19 2.33 -6.49
CA SER A 62 16.94 1.56 -7.49
C SER A 62 17.22 2.39 -8.75
N VAL A 63 16.29 3.25 -9.16
CA VAL A 63 16.49 4.22 -10.24
C VAL A 63 17.52 5.27 -9.82
N GLU A 64 17.43 5.81 -8.61
CA GLU A 64 18.39 6.79 -8.08
C GLU A 64 19.83 6.23 -8.01
N LYS A 65 19.98 4.97 -7.58
CA LYS A 65 21.27 4.27 -7.57
C LYS A 65 21.74 3.83 -8.97
N LYS A 66 21.06 4.25 -10.04
CA LYS A 66 21.35 3.92 -11.45
C LYS A 66 21.43 2.41 -11.74
N LEU A 67 20.78 1.59 -10.91
CA LEU A 67 20.66 0.14 -11.15
C LEU A 67 19.71 -0.15 -12.30
N ILE A 68 18.74 0.74 -12.53
CA ILE A 68 17.74 0.63 -13.58
C ILE A 68 17.72 1.98 -14.33
N PRO A 69 17.74 1.98 -15.69
CA PRO A 69 17.66 3.22 -16.46
C PRO A 69 16.36 3.97 -16.17
N GLU A 70 16.43 5.30 -16.15
CA GLU A 70 15.25 6.14 -15.97
C GLU A 70 14.24 5.88 -17.09
N PRO A 71 13.01 5.48 -16.76
CA PRO A 71 12.01 5.15 -17.76
C PRO A 71 11.47 6.44 -18.40
N SER A 72 11.69 6.57 -19.71
CA SER A 72 11.25 7.72 -20.53
C SER A 72 9.75 7.72 -20.87
N TYR A 73 9.02 6.63 -20.56
CA TYR A 73 7.61 6.44 -20.93
C TYR A 73 6.69 6.34 -19.70
N ARG A 74 5.39 6.53 -19.94
CA ARG A 74 4.34 6.41 -18.90
C ARG A 74 4.19 4.95 -18.48
N ILE A 75 4.81 4.54 -17.37
CA ILE A 75 4.73 3.17 -16.84
C ILE A 75 3.36 2.85 -16.23
N PHE A 76 2.73 3.85 -15.60
CA PHE A 76 1.51 3.66 -14.80
C PHE A 76 0.32 3.06 -15.59
N PRO A 77 0.03 3.48 -16.84
CA PRO A 77 -1.05 2.88 -17.63
C PRO A 77 -0.82 1.40 -17.95
N TRP A 78 0.40 1.01 -18.29
CA TRP A 78 0.75 -0.40 -18.56
C TRP A 78 0.61 -1.24 -17.30
N PHE A 79 1.09 -0.73 -16.17
CA PHE A 79 0.94 -1.37 -14.87
C PHE A 79 -0.54 -1.60 -14.53
N ALA A 80 -1.39 -0.58 -14.69
CA ALA A 80 -2.82 -0.69 -14.45
C ALA A 80 -3.49 -1.71 -15.38
N ALA A 81 -3.19 -1.67 -16.67
CA ALA A 81 -3.76 -2.61 -17.65
C ALA A 81 -3.39 -4.06 -17.33
N ILE A 82 -2.13 -4.32 -16.97
CA ILE A 82 -1.64 -5.65 -16.60
C ILE A 82 -2.32 -6.13 -15.31
N LEU A 83 -2.34 -5.30 -14.26
CA LEU A 83 -3.00 -5.63 -13.01
C LEU A 83 -4.48 -5.97 -13.23
N TRP A 84 -5.17 -5.17 -14.02
CA TRP A 84 -6.59 -5.37 -14.26
C TRP A 84 -6.89 -6.63 -15.08
N GLY A 85 -6.05 -6.93 -16.07
CA GLY A 85 -6.10 -8.20 -16.80
C GLY A 85 -5.88 -9.41 -15.87
N PHE A 86 -4.87 -9.35 -15.00
CA PHE A 86 -4.62 -10.43 -14.04
C PHE A 86 -5.75 -10.60 -13.04
N VAL A 87 -6.27 -9.52 -12.46
CA VAL A 87 -7.39 -9.59 -11.51
C VAL A 87 -8.62 -10.20 -12.16
N SER A 88 -8.93 -9.80 -13.40
CA SER A 88 -10.07 -10.33 -14.14
C SER A 88 -9.91 -11.82 -14.40
N TRP A 89 -8.73 -12.24 -14.89
CA TRP A 89 -8.42 -13.65 -15.15
C TRP A 89 -8.46 -14.50 -13.87
N LEU A 90 -7.82 -14.07 -12.78
CA LEU A 90 -7.85 -14.81 -11.52
C LEU A 90 -9.27 -14.88 -10.92
N SER A 91 -10.07 -13.83 -11.07
CA SER A 91 -11.44 -13.82 -10.57
C SER A 91 -12.40 -14.70 -11.38
N GLU A 92 -12.08 -15.02 -12.64
CA GLU A 92 -12.90 -15.92 -13.45
C GLU A 92 -12.52 -17.38 -13.20
N TYR A 93 -11.22 -17.70 -13.22
CA TYR A 93 -10.74 -19.09 -13.18
C TYR A 93 -10.40 -19.59 -11.77
N HIS A 94 -10.04 -18.71 -10.83
CA HIS A 94 -9.51 -19.10 -9.51
C HIS A 94 -10.00 -18.19 -8.36
N GLN A 95 -11.31 -17.99 -8.20
CA GLN A 95 -11.87 -17.11 -7.17
C GLN A 95 -11.42 -17.35 -5.73
N ASN A 96 -11.00 -18.58 -5.41
CA ASN A 96 -10.62 -18.96 -4.05
C ASN A 96 -9.21 -18.50 -3.65
N VAL A 97 -8.38 -18.05 -4.61
CA VAL A 97 -7.03 -17.53 -4.32
C VAL A 97 -7.00 -16.00 -4.14
N LEU A 98 -8.10 -15.31 -4.48
CA LEU A 98 -8.19 -13.86 -4.32
C LEU A 98 -8.37 -13.48 -2.85
N GLN A 99 -7.69 -12.40 -2.46
CA GLN A 99 -7.90 -11.76 -1.18
C GLN A 99 -9.39 -11.45 -0.97
N GLY A 100 -9.91 -11.73 0.23
CA GLY A 100 -11.35 -11.60 0.52
C GLY A 100 -11.96 -10.25 0.16
N SER A 101 -11.22 -9.14 0.33
CA SER A 101 -11.65 -7.80 -0.08
C SER A 101 -11.82 -7.68 -1.59
N LEU A 102 -10.83 -8.11 -2.38
CA LEU A 102 -10.88 -8.03 -3.84
C LEU A 102 -11.91 -8.98 -4.44
N ARG A 103 -12.03 -10.18 -3.86
CA ARG A 103 -13.07 -11.15 -4.24
C ARG A 103 -14.46 -10.58 -4.01
N SER A 104 -14.70 -9.92 -2.88
CA SER A 104 -15.98 -9.28 -2.58
C SER A 104 -16.31 -8.19 -3.61
N SER A 105 -15.33 -7.35 -3.97
CA SER A 105 -15.52 -6.29 -4.98
C SER A 105 -15.80 -6.86 -6.36
N MET A 106 -15.08 -7.90 -6.80
CA MET A 106 -15.28 -8.46 -8.14
C MET A 106 -16.58 -9.26 -8.25
N ASN A 107 -16.93 -10.02 -7.22
CA ASN A 107 -18.24 -10.69 -7.14
C ASN A 107 -19.38 -9.68 -7.12
N TYR A 108 -19.23 -8.54 -6.43
CA TYR A 108 -20.20 -7.46 -6.45
C TYR A 108 -20.35 -6.91 -7.88
N LEU A 109 -19.26 -6.51 -8.54
CA LEU A 109 -19.32 -5.99 -9.91
C LEU A 109 -19.98 -6.96 -10.90
N ILE A 110 -19.64 -8.25 -10.84
CA ILE A 110 -20.18 -9.26 -11.76
C ILE A 110 -21.66 -9.55 -11.45
N ARG A 111 -22.02 -9.71 -10.17
CA ARG A 111 -23.37 -10.11 -9.75
C ARG A 111 -24.38 -8.97 -9.76
N ASP A 112 -23.92 -7.73 -9.55
CA ASP A 112 -24.77 -6.55 -9.67
C ASP A 112 -24.99 -6.21 -11.16
N SER A 113 -24.01 -6.45 -12.04
CA SER A 113 -24.18 -6.28 -13.49
C SER A 113 -25.33 -7.11 -14.09
N ASP A 114 -25.72 -8.23 -13.47
CA ASP A 114 -26.87 -9.04 -13.89
C ASP A 114 -28.22 -8.49 -13.39
N ASN A 115 -28.24 -7.60 -12.39
CA ASN A 115 -29.47 -7.00 -11.85
C ASN A 115 -29.72 -5.56 -12.33
N TRP A 116 -28.70 -4.83 -12.84
CA TRP A 116 -28.86 -3.47 -13.39
C TRP A 116 -29.41 -3.47 -14.82
N THR A 117 -30.55 -4.11 -15.03
CA THR A 117 -31.36 -3.86 -16.23
C THR A 117 -32.22 -2.62 -15.99
N ASN A 118 -31.64 -1.42 -16.16
CA ASN A 118 -32.27 -0.22 -16.72
C ASN A 118 -31.49 1.06 -16.36
N PHE A 119 -30.75 1.62 -17.31
CA PHE A 119 -30.29 3.03 -17.26
C PHE A 119 -31.46 4.04 -17.11
N TYR A 120 -32.70 3.60 -17.41
CA TYR A 120 -33.92 4.38 -17.20
C TYR A 120 -34.23 4.67 -15.73
N ASP A 121 -33.85 3.79 -14.80
CA ASP A 121 -34.11 4.00 -13.35
C ASP A 121 -33.23 5.14 -12.79
N PHE A 122 -32.00 5.26 -13.30
CA PHE A 122 -31.07 6.33 -12.96
C PHE A 122 -31.48 7.70 -13.54
N LEU A 123 -32.03 7.74 -14.76
CA LEU A 123 -32.51 8.98 -15.39
C LEU A 123 -33.86 9.46 -14.82
N ILE A 124 -34.75 8.57 -14.38
CA ILE A 124 -36.08 8.91 -13.83
C ILE A 124 -36.00 9.42 -12.38
N CYS A 125 -34.98 9.02 -11.60
CA CYS A 125 -34.85 9.42 -10.19
C CYS A 125 -34.12 10.77 -9.98
N SER A 126 -33.66 11.44 -11.05
CA SER A 126 -33.05 12.78 -10.95
C SER A 126 -34.07 13.93 -10.97
N ASP A 127 -35.37 13.63 -11.02
CA ASP A 127 -36.44 14.64 -11.10
C ASP A 127 -37.57 14.42 -10.07
N LYS A 128 -37.20 14.27 -8.79
CA LYS A 128 -38.06 14.57 -7.64
C LYS A 128 -37.29 15.19 -6.49
#